data_AF-A0A4Y8C4A1-F1
#
_entry.id   AF-A0A4Y8C4A1-F1
#
_cell.length_a   1.000
_cell.length_b   1.000
_cell.length_c   1.000
_cell.angle_alpha   90.00
_cell.angle_beta   90.00
_cell.angle_gamma   90.00
#
_symmetry.space_group_name_H-M   'P 1'
#
loop_
_entity.id
_entity.type
_entity.pdbx_description
1 polymer ?
#
loop_
_entity_poly.entity_id
_entity_poly.type
_entity_poly.pdbx_seq_one_letter_code
_entity_poly.pdbx_strand_id
1 'polypeptide(L)' 'YVELCAKYPICSIEDGLAENDFEGWIKLTEKLGNKIQLVGDDLFVTNEDILREGIIKKMANAVLIKPNQIGTITQTMRTV' A
#
# COMPACT_ATOMS: atom_id res chain seq x y z
N TYR A 1 -12.86 -6.35 5.68
CA TYR A 1 -11.52 -6.55 6.28
C TYR A 1 -11.48 -6.50 7.80
N VAL A 2 -12.07 -5.50 8.46
CA VAL A 2 -11.99 -5.38 9.94
C VAL A 2 -12.43 -6.65 10.68
N GLU A 3 -13.58 -7.22 10.30
CA GLU A 3 -14.08 -8.46 10.91
C GLU A 3 -13.15 -9.66 10.68
N LEU A 4 -12.56 -9.76 9.49
CA LEU A 4 -11.58 -10.81 9.18
C LEU A 4 -10.34 -10.68 10.05
N CYS A 5 -9.83 -9.46 10.22
CA CYS A 5 -8.65 -9.19 11.07
C CYS A 5 -8.95 -9.37 12.56
N ALA A 6 -10.21 -9.25 12.98
CA ALA A 6 -10.63 -9.55 14.35
C ALA A 6 -10.78 -11.07 14.58
N LYS A 7 -11.20 -11.81 13.54
CA LYS A 7 -11.46 -13.25 13.61
C LYS A 7 -10.19 -14.09 13.43
N TYR A 8 -9.26 -13.62 12.62
CA TYR A 8 -8.06 -14.36 12.24
C TYR A 8 -6.81 -13.53 12.49
N PRO A 9 -5.65 -14.16 12.76
CA PRO A 9 -4.39 -13.47 12.99
C PRO A 9 -3.75 -13.01 11.67
N ILE A 10 -4.50 -12.22 10.89
CA ILE A 10 -4.03 -11.61 9.65
C ILE A 10 -3.02 -10.53 10.02
N CYS A 11 -1.80 -10.65 9.50
CA CYS A 11 -0.73 -9.67 9.73
C CYS A 11 -0.57 -8.67 8.57
N SER A 12 -1.00 -9.03 7.37
CA SER A 12 -0.85 -8.21 6.16
C SER A 12 -2.00 -8.42 5.17
N ILE A 13 -2.39 -7.35 4.47
CA ILE A 13 -3.30 -7.36 3.33
C ILE A 13 -2.64 -6.58 2.20
N GLU A 14 -2.48 -7.21 1.05
CA GLU A 14 -2.03 -6.61 -0.21
C GLU A 14 -3.23 -6.31 -1.10
N ASP A 15 -3.25 -5.15 -1.74
CA ASP A 15 -4.28 -4.70 -2.68
C ASP A 15 -5.72 -4.97 -2.22
N GLY A 16 -6.02 -4.53 -0.99
CA GLY A 16 -7.34 -4.71 -0.38
C GLY A 16 -8.46 -3.96 -1.12
N LEU A 17 -8.14 -2.98 -1.95
CA LEU A 17 -9.06 -2.17 -2.75
C LEU A 17 -8.49 -1.94 -4.15
N ALA A 18 -9.32 -1.46 -5.07
CA ALA A 18 -8.88 -1.14 -6.43
C ALA A 18 -7.78 -0.06 -6.45
N GLU A 19 -6.91 -0.11 -7.46
CA GLU A 19 -5.75 0.78 -7.64
C GLU A 19 -6.11 2.28 -7.69
N ASN A 20 -7.34 2.61 -8.10
CA ASN A 20 -7.83 3.98 -8.22
C ASN A 20 -8.79 4.42 -7.09
N ASP A 21 -9.06 3.56 -6.10
CA ASP A 21 -9.95 3.87 -4.97
C ASP A 21 -9.20 4.54 -3.81
N PHE A 22 -8.69 5.75 -4.06
CA PHE A 22 -7.88 6.47 -3.09
C PHE A 22 -8.62 6.76 -1.78
N GLU A 23 -9.89 7.16 -1.86
CA GLU A 23 -10.69 7.41 -0.64
C GLU A 23 -10.91 6.15 0.17
N GLY A 24 -11.16 5.02 -0.49
CA GLY A 24 -11.26 3.73 0.16
C GLY A 24 -9.96 3.35 0.87
N TRP A 25 -8.81 3.52 0.22
CA TRP A 25 -7.50 3.23 0.80
C TRP A 25 -7.20 4.06 2.05
N ILE A 26 -7.55 5.34 2.06
CA ILE A 26 -7.41 6.21 3.23
C ILE A 26 -8.28 5.68 4.37
N LYS A 27 -9.56 5.40 4.11
CA LYS A 27 -10.50 4.85 5.12
C LYS A 27 -10.03 3.49 5.65
N LEU A 28 -9.51 2.63 4.78
CA LEU A 28 -8.97 1.33 5.18
C LEU A 28 -7.77 1.50 6.11
N THR A 29 -6.87 2.41 5.76
CA THR A 29 -5.67 2.73 6.53
C THR A 29 -5.99 3.35 7.88
N GLU A 30 -6.96 4.26 7.95
CA GLU A 30 -7.46 4.80 9.22
C GLU A 30 -8.01 3.72 10.16
N LYS A 31 -8.68 2.70 9.60
CA LYS A 31 -9.31 1.63 10.39
C LYS A 31 -8.32 0.54 10.81
N LEU A 32 -7.35 0.20 9.98
CA LEU A 32 -6.51 -1.01 10.14
C LEU A 32 -5.01 -0.76 10.12
N GLY A 33 -4.53 0.40 9.67
CA GLY A 33 -3.11 0.68 9.46
C GLY A 33 -2.26 0.70 10.73
N ASN A 34 -2.86 0.77 11.92
CA ASN A 34 -2.16 0.64 13.21
C ASN A 34 -2.14 -0.80 13.75
N LYS A 35 -2.77 -1.75 13.06
CA LYS A 35 -2.95 -3.13 13.53
C LYS A 35 -2.28 -4.14 12.62
N ILE A 36 -2.33 -3.90 11.31
CA ILE A 36 -1.81 -4.80 10.28
C ILE A 36 -1.05 -4.00 9.21
N GLN A 37 -0.25 -4.72 8.43
CA GLN A 37 0.35 -4.17 7.23
C GLN A 37 -0.70 -4.08 6.12
N LEU A 38 -0.74 -2.95 5.42
CA LEU A 38 -1.54 -2.69 4.24
C LEU A 38 -0.55 -2.37 3.13
N VAL A 39 -0.40 -3.30 2.19
CA VAL A 39 0.59 -3.23 1.10
C VAL A 39 -0.11 -2.74 -0.16
N GLY A 40 0.38 -1.64 -0.73
CA GLY A 40 0.01 -1.22 -2.08
C GLY A 40 0.98 -1.80 -3.10
N ASP A 41 0.46 -2.60 -4.03
CA ASP A 41 1.19 -3.10 -5.20
C ASP A 41 0.72 -2.35 -6.45
N ASP A 42 -0.48 -2.65 -6.97
CA ASP A 42 -1.05 -1.92 -8.11
C ASP A 42 -1.34 -0.45 -7.75
N LEU A 43 -1.55 -0.16 -6.45
CA LEU A 43 -1.70 1.21 -5.96
C LEU A 43 -0.44 2.07 -6.19
N PHE A 44 0.75 1.51 -6.07
CA PHE A 44 2.01 2.27 -6.07
C PHE A 44 2.93 1.96 -7.25
N VAL A 45 2.80 0.78 -7.87
CA VAL A 45 3.54 0.34 -9.06
C VAL A 45 5.06 0.62 -9.02
N THR A 46 5.66 0.55 -7.84
CA THR A 46 7.07 0.91 -7.60
C THR A 46 7.45 2.29 -8.15
N ASN A 47 6.53 3.26 -8.09
CA ASN A 47 6.72 4.63 -8.58
C ASN A 47 6.87 5.63 -7.41
N GLU A 48 7.97 6.40 -7.41
CA GLU A 48 8.30 7.37 -6.34
C GLU A 48 7.22 8.45 -6.17
N ASP A 49 6.69 9.00 -7.25
CA ASP A 49 5.75 10.11 -7.20
C ASP A 49 4.40 9.66 -6.63
N ILE A 50 3.92 8.49 -7.08
CA ILE A 50 2.67 7.89 -6.58
C ILE A 50 2.81 7.49 -5.11
N LEU A 51 3.95 6.88 -4.73
CA LEU A 51 4.23 6.53 -3.34
C LEU A 51 4.28 7.78 -2.44
N ARG A 52 4.93 8.85 -2.90
CA ARG A 52 5.02 10.12 -2.18
C ARG A 52 3.63 10.73 -1.96
N GLU A 53 2.77 10.70 -2.96
CA GLU A 53 1.37 11.12 -2.84
C GLU A 53 0.61 10.23 -1.84
N GLY A 54 0.81 8.91 -1.89
CA GLY A 54 0.29 7.94 -0.94
C GLY A 54 0.63 8.25 0.50
N ILE A 55 1.90 8.54 0.77
CA ILE A 55 2.38 8.91 2.11
C ILE A 55 1.68 10.19 2.61
N ILE A 56 1.57 11.22 1.77
CA ILE A 56 0.92 12.49 2.13
C ILE A 56 -0.56 12.26 2.46
N LYS A 57 -1.25 11.46 1.65
CA LYS A 57 -2.68 11.15 1.81
C LYS A 57 -2.96 10.07 2.85
N LYS A 58 -1.93 9.40 3.38
CA LYS A 58 -2.04 8.24 4.28
C LYS A 58 -2.78 7.06 3.64
N MET A 59 -2.44 6.76 2.39
CA MET A 59 -2.86 5.54 1.69
C MET A 59 -1.86 4.42 2.03
N ALA A 60 -2.37 3.29 2.54
CA ALA A 60 -1.56 2.13 2.92
C ALA A 60 -0.48 2.46 3.99
N ASN A 61 0.32 1.47 4.38
CA ASN A 61 1.48 1.67 5.26
C ASN A 61 2.71 0.86 4.85
N ALA A 62 2.65 0.18 3.71
CA ALA A 62 3.72 -0.54 3.07
C ALA A 62 3.56 -0.51 1.55
N VAL A 63 4.67 -0.70 0.84
CA VAL A 63 4.73 -0.77 -0.63
C VAL A 63 5.34 -2.10 -1.05
N LEU A 64 4.78 -2.72 -2.09
CA LEU A 64 5.42 -3.87 -2.75
C LEU A 64 6.39 -3.36 -3.82
N ILE A 65 7.66 -3.75 -3.71
CA ILE A 65 8.72 -3.29 -4.60
C ILE A 65 8.98 -4.33 -5.68
N LYS A 66 8.70 -3.99 -6.94
CA LYS A 66 8.96 -4.82 -8.13
C LYS A 66 9.85 -4.05 -9.11
N PRO A 67 11.17 -4.34 -9.16
CA PRO A 67 12.10 -3.58 -9.99
C PRO A 67 11.72 -3.48 -11.48
N ASN A 68 11.05 -4.50 -12.01
CA ASN A 68 10.58 -4.55 -13.39
C ASN A 68 9.36 -3.65 -13.67
N GLN A 69 8.67 -3.09 -12.66
CA GLN A 69 7.63 -2.08 -12.87
C GLN A 69 8.20 -0.70 -13.22
N ILE A 70 9.41 -0.38 -12.75
CA ILE A 70 10.03 0.95 -12.92
C ILE A 70 11.26 0.94 -13.85
N GLY A 71 11.85 -0.24 -14.09
CA GLY A 71 12.80 -0.50 -15.16
C GLY A 71 14.28 -0.47 -14.77
N THR A 72 14.68 0.27 -13.72
CA THR A 72 16.08 0.31 -13.26
C THR A 72 16.20 0.17 -11.74
N ILE A 73 17.32 -0.42 -11.29
CA ILE A 73 17.66 -0.51 -9.86
C ILE A 73 17.71 0.88 -9.22
N THR A 74 18.28 1.88 -9.92
CA THR A 74 18.34 3.26 -9.40
C THR A 74 16.96 3.83 -9.11
N GLN A 75 15.97 3.58 -9.97
CA GLN A 75 14.61 4.04 -9.72
C GLN A 75 13.94 3.23 -8.59
N THR A 76 14.15 1.92 -8.55
CA THR A 76 13.68 1.07 -7.44
C THR A 76 14.19 1.55 -6.08
N MET A 77 15.46 1.97 -6.01
CA MET A 77 16.06 2.46 -4.77
C MET A 77 15.49 3.79 -4.28
N ARG A 78 14.77 4.55 -5.12
CA ARG A 78 14.09 5.78 -4.68
C ARG A 78 12.76 5.51 -3.96
N THR A 79 12.25 4.29 -4.08
CA THR A 79 11.00 3.84 -3.43
C THR A 79 11.22 3.07 -2.12
N VAL A 80 12.48 3.00 -1.63
CA VAL A 80 12.91 2.35 -0.39
C VAL A 80 13.44 3.40 0.57
#